data_AF-A0A6H0D0K6-F1
#
_entry.id   AF-A0A6H0D0K6-F1
#
_cell.length_a   1.000
_cell.length_b   1.000
_cell.length_c   1.000
_cell.angle_alpha   90.00
_cell.angle_beta   90.00
_cell.angle_gamma   90.00
#
_symmetry.space_group_name_H-M   'P 1'
#
loop_
_entity.id
_entity.type
_entity.pdbx_description
1 polymer ?
#
loop_
_entity_poly.entity_id
_entity_poly.type
_entity_poly.pdbx_seq_one_letter_code
_entity_poly.pdbx_strand_id
1 'polypeptide(L)'
;MLTEMPVAQLSLNELSRRVGLAKANVLRYFESREAILLQLLDAELRDWLTELEEALTPVQGTPRERGDRLARVLAESLAERPVLCDLISAQAAVLERNVSAQVAIEHKYATLRSFRALAGLARRCLPELGPEDAFRLTGFISLAASAAWPYIQPSQALTAEYPDDPVVAAMHVDFAGVVRQILEVSISGLLERREDVPLGAGPLAGIPHDIGQE
;
A
#
# COMPACT_ATOMS: atom_id res chain seq x y z
N MET A 1 -1.69 -17.63 7.20
CA MET A 1 -0.64 -17.17 8.14
C MET A 1 -0.75 -15.67 8.38
N LEU A 2 -0.53 -14.78 7.40
CA LEU A 2 -0.74 -13.33 7.65
C LEU A 2 -2.21 -12.93 7.86
N THR A 3 -3.14 -13.80 7.47
CA THR A 3 -4.57 -13.73 7.85
C THR A 3 -4.82 -14.17 9.31
N GLU A 4 -3.83 -14.76 9.97
CA GLU A 4 -3.92 -15.32 11.33
C GLU A 4 -3.09 -14.51 12.33
N MET A 5 -2.05 -13.80 11.87
CA MET A 5 -1.15 -13.00 12.71
C MET A 5 -0.57 -11.82 11.92
N PRO A 6 -0.23 -10.69 12.58
CA PRO A 6 0.44 -9.58 11.93
C PRO A 6 1.82 -9.96 11.40
N VAL A 7 2.28 -9.23 10.39
CA VAL A 7 3.63 -9.30 9.82
C VAL A 7 4.62 -9.35 10.95
N ALA A 8 4.61 -8.39 11.88
CA ALA A 8 5.57 -8.29 12.98
C ALA A 8 5.76 -9.57 13.83
N GLN A 9 4.75 -10.44 13.91
CA GLN A 9 4.80 -11.67 14.70
C GLN A 9 5.26 -12.89 13.90
N LEU A 10 5.14 -12.87 12.57
CA LEU A 10 5.54 -13.99 11.74
C LEU A 10 7.05 -14.22 11.84
N SER A 11 7.48 -15.46 12.02
CA SER A 11 8.89 -15.85 11.99
C SER A 11 9.22 -16.81 10.84
N LEU A 12 10.49 -16.87 10.43
CA LEU A 12 10.95 -17.84 9.43
C LEU A 12 10.74 -19.29 9.90
N ASN A 13 10.84 -19.54 11.21
CA ASN A 13 10.65 -20.86 11.79
C ASN A 13 9.18 -21.31 11.65
N GLU A 14 8.23 -20.42 11.92
CA GLU A 14 6.80 -20.73 11.76
C GLU A 14 6.43 -20.95 10.30
N LEU A 15 6.97 -20.13 9.39
CA LEU A 15 6.81 -20.30 7.95
C LEU A 15 7.32 -21.68 7.52
N SER A 16 8.56 -22.01 7.91
CA SER A 16 9.19 -23.31 7.61
C SER A 16 8.33 -24.48 8.12
N ARG A 17 7.82 -24.38 9.35
CA ARG A 17 6.93 -25.38 9.95
C ARG A 17 5.62 -25.52 9.18
N ARG A 18 5.02 -24.41 8.74
CA ARG A 18 3.74 -24.42 8.01
C ARG A 18 3.86 -25.12 6.65
N VAL A 19 4.98 -24.94 5.95
CA VAL A 19 5.22 -25.56 4.63
C VAL A 19 5.91 -26.92 4.71
N GLY A 20 6.18 -27.43 5.92
CA GLY A 20 6.83 -28.74 6.12
C GLY A 20 8.29 -28.80 5.67
N LEU A 21 8.96 -27.66 5.56
CA LEU A 21 10.36 -27.57 5.14
C LEU A 21 11.27 -27.29 6.32
N ALA A 22 12.48 -27.85 6.30
CA ALA A 22 13.53 -27.40 7.20
C ALA A 22 13.91 -25.95 6.88
N LYS A 23 14.25 -25.16 7.91
CA LYS A 23 14.66 -23.75 7.74
C LYS A 23 15.78 -23.58 6.70
N ALA A 24 16.74 -24.50 6.70
CA ALA A 24 17.84 -24.51 5.73
C ALA A 24 17.36 -24.67 4.28
N ASN A 25 16.27 -25.41 4.03
CA ASN A 25 15.72 -25.57 2.70
C ASN A 25 15.03 -24.30 2.21
N VAL A 26 14.30 -23.60 3.09
CA VAL A 26 13.70 -22.29 2.75
C VAL A 26 14.79 -21.27 2.42
N LEU A 27 15.88 -21.26 3.20
CA LEU A 27 17.02 -20.36 2.99
C LEU A 27 17.82 -20.61 1.70
N ARG A 28 17.55 -21.70 0.97
CA ARG A 28 18.13 -21.92 -0.36
C ARG A 28 17.43 -21.11 -1.45
N TYR A 29 16.19 -20.67 -1.19
CA TYR A 29 15.38 -19.90 -2.14
C TYR A 29 15.29 -18.44 -1.76
N PHE A 30 15.33 -18.13 -0.46
CA PHE A 30 15.21 -16.77 0.06
C PHE A 30 16.28 -16.50 1.08
N GLU A 31 16.91 -15.33 1.03
CA GLU A 31 17.95 -14.97 1.98
C GLU A 31 17.42 -14.72 3.41
N SER A 32 16.17 -14.28 3.54
CA SER A 32 15.54 -13.95 4.82
C SER A 32 14.02 -14.07 4.77
N ARG A 33 13.39 -13.96 5.95
CA ARG A 33 11.94 -13.84 6.06
C ARG A 33 11.47 -12.54 5.41
N GLU A 34 12.21 -11.46 5.59
CA GLU A 34 11.88 -10.14 5.08
C GLU A 34 11.93 -10.11 3.55
N ALA A 35 12.87 -10.84 2.93
CA ALA A 35 12.90 -11.04 1.48
C ALA A 35 11.63 -11.75 0.97
N ILE A 36 11.15 -12.78 1.69
CA ILE A 36 9.88 -13.45 1.36
C ILE A 36 8.71 -12.47 1.45
N LEU A 37 8.68 -11.65 2.50
CA LEU A 37 7.60 -10.69 2.74
C LEU A 37 7.60 -9.53 1.74
N LEU A 38 8.76 -9.07 1.27
CA LEU A 38 8.84 -8.08 0.19
C LEU A 38 8.32 -8.64 -1.13
N GLN A 39 8.69 -9.88 -1.48
CA GLN A 39 8.14 -10.53 -2.68
C GLN A 39 6.62 -10.75 -2.58
N LEU A 40 6.11 -11.08 -1.38
CA LEU A 40 4.68 -11.15 -1.14
C LEU A 40 4.01 -9.79 -1.29
N LEU A 41 4.60 -8.72 -0.74
CA LEU A 41 4.09 -7.35 -0.92
C LEU A 41 4.00 -6.98 -2.41
N ASP A 42 5.01 -7.33 -3.21
CA ASP A 42 4.99 -7.09 -4.66
C ASP A 42 3.89 -7.88 -5.38
N ALA A 43 3.58 -9.10 -4.92
CA ALA A 43 2.46 -9.89 -5.44
C ALA A 43 1.10 -9.28 -5.05
N GLU A 44 0.90 -8.99 -3.76
CA GLU A 44 -0.35 -8.39 -3.24
C GLU A 44 -0.66 -7.04 -3.89
N LEU A 45 0.36 -6.21 -4.17
CA LEU A 45 0.19 -4.97 -4.91
C LEU A 45 -0.29 -5.19 -6.35
N ARG A 46 0.24 -6.21 -7.05
CA ARG A 46 -0.19 -6.52 -8.43
C ARG A 46 -1.63 -7.05 -8.47
N ASP A 47 -1.98 -7.90 -7.51
CA ASP A 47 -3.34 -8.43 -7.40
C ASP A 47 -4.34 -7.30 -7.06
N TRP A 48 -3.96 -6.38 -6.17
CA TRP A 48 -4.73 -5.16 -5.89
C TRP A 48 -4.94 -4.28 -7.10
N LEU A 49 -3.90 -4.06 -7.91
CA LEU A 49 -4.02 -3.27 -9.13
C LEU A 49 -4.93 -3.91 -10.16
N THR A 50 -4.91 -5.24 -10.27
CA THR A 50 -5.79 -5.98 -11.19
C THR A 50 -7.25 -5.79 -10.81
N GLU A 51 -7.59 -5.95 -9.52
CA GLU A 51 -8.96 -5.71 -9.04
C GLU A 51 -9.39 -4.25 -9.15
N LEU A 52 -8.47 -3.31 -8.87
CA LEU A 52 -8.75 -1.88 -9.05
C LEU A 52 -9.03 -1.51 -10.50
N GLU A 53 -8.34 -2.12 -11.46
CA GLU A 53 -8.58 -1.90 -12.88
C GLU A 53 -10.01 -2.27 -13.27
N GLU A 54 -10.57 -3.34 -12.69
CA GLU A 54 -11.96 -3.74 -12.89
C GLU A 54 -12.95 -2.81 -12.17
N ALA A 55 -12.64 -2.38 -10.95
CA ALA A 55 -13.52 -1.53 -10.14
C ALA A 55 -13.56 -0.06 -10.62
N LEU A 56 -12.46 0.44 -11.18
CA LEU A 56 -12.31 1.84 -11.60
C LEU A 56 -12.73 2.04 -13.07
N THR A 57 -14.03 1.92 -13.31
CA THR A 57 -14.63 2.33 -14.59
C THR A 57 -14.75 3.86 -14.66
N PRO A 58 -14.42 4.50 -15.82
CA PRO A 58 -14.68 5.92 -16.02
C PRO A 58 -16.16 6.26 -15.85
N VAL A 59 -16.45 7.32 -15.09
CA VAL A 59 -17.81 7.81 -14.87
C VAL A 59 -17.90 9.29 -15.24
N GLN A 60 -19.11 9.73 -15.60
CA GLN A 60 -19.40 11.15 -15.77
C GLN A 60 -19.53 11.84 -14.41
N GLY A 61 -19.30 13.16 -14.38
CA GLY A 61 -19.38 13.97 -13.16
C GLY A 61 -18.39 15.13 -13.20
N THR A 62 -18.43 16.00 -12.21
CA THR A 62 -17.40 17.03 -12.00
C THR A 62 -16.07 16.40 -11.57
N PRO A 63 -14.93 17.08 -11.73
CA PRO A 63 -13.63 16.57 -11.26
C PRO A 63 -13.64 16.20 -9.77
N ARG A 64 -14.36 16.97 -8.95
CA ARG A 64 -14.53 16.71 -7.52
C ARG A 64 -15.28 15.41 -7.26
N GLU A 65 -16.45 15.22 -7.88
CA GLU A 65 -17.24 13.98 -7.68
C GLU A 65 -16.49 12.72 -8.13
N ARG A 66 -15.73 12.81 -9.23
CA ARG A 66 -14.86 11.71 -9.67
C ARG A 66 -13.70 11.48 -8.71
N GLY A 67 -13.16 12.54 -8.12
CA GLY A 67 -12.11 12.49 -7.10
C GLY A 67 -12.58 11.81 -5.82
N ASP A 68 -13.75 12.20 -5.33
CA ASP A 68 -14.38 11.60 -4.15
C ASP A 68 -14.70 10.10 -4.41
N ARG A 69 -15.18 9.76 -5.61
CA ARG A 69 -15.38 8.35 -6.01
C ARG A 69 -14.07 7.58 -6.01
N LEU A 70 -12.99 8.13 -6.59
CA LEU A 70 -11.69 7.48 -6.63
C LEU A 70 -11.16 7.24 -5.20
N ALA A 71 -11.19 8.27 -4.34
CA ALA A 71 -10.79 8.16 -2.94
C ALA A 71 -11.56 7.06 -2.20
N ARG A 72 -12.88 7.00 -2.40
CA ARG A 72 -13.75 5.99 -1.80
C ARG A 72 -13.38 4.57 -2.24
N VAL A 73 -13.26 4.33 -3.55
CA VAL A 73 -12.91 2.99 -4.08
C VAL A 73 -11.53 2.55 -3.59
N LEU A 74 -10.55 3.44 -3.58
CA LEU A 74 -9.21 3.15 -3.06
C LEU A 74 -9.25 2.77 -1.58
N ALA A 75 -9.95 3.55 -0.75
CA ALA A 75 -10.05 3.29 0.67
C ALA A 75 -10.79 1.98 1.00
N GLU A 76 -11.91 1.72 0.33
CA GLU A 76 -12.68 0.47 0.48
C GLU A 76 -11.82 -0.75 0.06
N SER A 77 -11.19 -0.68 -1.12
CA SER A 77 -10.36 -1.80 -1.62
C SER A 77 -9.12 -2.10 -0.76
N LEU A 78 -8.55 -1.09 -0.10
CA LEU A 78 -7.47 -1.27 0.86
C LEU A 78 -7.98 -1.88 2.16
N ALA A 79 -9.14 -1.46 2.65
CA ALA A 79 -9.75 -2.00 3.86
C ALA A 79 -10.08 -3.51 3.72
N GLU A 80 -10.42 -3.95 2.51
CA GLU A 80 -10.64 -5.37 2.18
C GLU A 80 -9.34 -6.19 2.12
N ARG A 81 -8.16 -5.55 2.17
CA ARG A 81 -6.85 -6.19 2.06
C ARG A 81 -5.95 -5.95 3.29
N PRO A 82 -6.31 -6.51 4.46
CA PRO A 82 -5.55 -6.34 5.70
C PRO A 82 -4.07 -6.77 5.57
N VAL A 83 -3.80 -7.85 4.82
CA VAL A 83 -2.44 -8.36 4.61
C VAL A 83 -1.59 -7.36 3.83
N LEU A 84 -2.13 -6.78 2.77
CA LEU A 84 -1.46 -5.74 1.98
C LEU A 84 -1.15 -4.52 2.86
N CYS A 85 -2.13 -4.03 3.63
CA CYS A 85 -1.94 -2.87 4.51
C CYS A 85 -0.88 -3.12 5.59
N ASP A 86 -0.85 -4.32 6.17
CA ASP A 86 0.16 -4.70 7.17
C ASP A 86 1.58 -4.79 6.56
N LEU A 87 1.70 -5.36 5.36
CA LEU A 87 2.96 -5.39 4.61
C LEU A 87 3.45 -3.99 4.24
N ILE A 88 2.57 -3.13 3.72
CA ILE A 88 2.87 -1.72 3.39
C ILE A 88 3.37 -0.98 4.64
N SER A 89 2.77 -1.24 5.79
CA SER A 89 3.12 -0.60 7.06
C SER A 89 4.49 -1.04 7.58
N ALA A 90 4.86 -2.30 7.38
CA ALA A 90 6.14 -2.85 7.81
C ALA A 90 7.31 -2.55 6.85
N GLN A 91 7.04 -2.22 5.58
CA GLN A 91 8.05 -2.24 4.51
C GLN A 91 9.30 -1.39 4.82
N ALA A 92 9.13 -0.10 5.14
CA ALA A 92 10.23 0.85 5.24
C ALA A 92 10.97 0.77 6.58
N ALA A 93 10.25 0.44 7.66
CA ALA A 93 10.80 0.40 9.01
C ALA A 93 11.48 -0.94 9.33
N VAL A 94 11.03 -2.03 8.70
CA VAL A 94 11.47 -3.39 9.01
C VAL A 94 11.99 -4.11 7.77
N LEU A 95 11.16 -4.31 6.75
CA LEU A 95 11.46 -5.27 5.69
C LEU A 95 12.69 -4.85 4.86
N GLU A 96 12.71 -3.60 4.37
CA GLU A 96 13.81 -3.06 3.55
C GLU A 96 15.15 -2.97 4.30
N ARG A 97 15.11 -2.94 5.64
CA ARG A 97 16.32 -2.83 6.47
C ARG A 97 16.98 -4.17 6.78
N ASN A 98 16.32 -5.28 6.50
CA ASN A 98 16.74 -6.63 6.88
C ASN A 98 16.89 -7.56 5.66
N VAL A 99 17.18 -6.96 4.50
CA VAL A 99 17.47 -7.63 3.23
C VAL A 99 18.77 -7.09 2.65
N SER A 100 19.33 -7.81 1.68
CA SER A 100 20.46 -7.33 0.89
C SER A 100 20.07 -6.14 0.01
N ALA A 101 21.07 -5.35 -0.37
CA ALA A 101 20.87 -4.22 -1.27
C ALA A 101 20.24 -4.64 -2.62
N GLN A 102 20.59 -5.83 -3.11
CA GLN A 102 20.07 -6.35 -4.37
C GLN A 102 18.56 -6.61 -4.27
N VAL A 103 18.10 -7.30 -3.22
CA VAL A 103 16.67 -7.55 -2.98
C VAL A 103 15.90 -6.24 -2.77
N ALA A 104 16.48 -5.28 -2.05
CA ALA A 104 15.87 -3.97 -1.87
C ALA A 104 15.70 -3.22 -3.20
N ILE A 105 16.71 -3.26 -4.08
CA ILE A 105 16.66 -2.63 -5.41
C ILE A 105 15.59 -3.27 -6.29
N GLU A 106 15.54 -4.61 -6.34
CA GLU A 106 14.51 -5.35 -7.09
C GLU A 106 13.09 -5.00 -6.62
N HIS A 107 12.89 -4.92 -5.30
CA HIS A 107 11.63 -4.49 -4.71
C HIS A 107 11.28 -3.04 -5.08
N LYS A 108 12.24 -2.11 -5.10
CA LYS A 108 12.00 -0.73 -5.56
C LYS A 108 11.58 -0.68 -7.03
N TYR A 109 12.16 -1.51 -7.89
CA TYR A 109 11.73 -1.62 -9.29
C TYR A 109 10.30 -2.16 -9.41
N ALA A 110 9.95 -3.20 -8.64
CA ALA A 110 8.59 -3.72 -8.58
C ALA A 110 7.59 -2.67 -8.09
N THR A 111 7.92 -1.97 -7.00
CA THR A 111 7.10 -0.89 -6.45
C THR A 111 6.87 0.23 -7.46
N LEU A 112 7.91 0.65 -8.19
CA LEU A 112 7.78 1.70 -9.21
C LEU A 112 6.84 1.27 -10.35
N ARG A 113 6.89 0.01 -10.79
CA ARG A 113 5.95 -0.51 -11.79
C ARG A 113 4.51 -0.45 -11.28
N SER A 114 4.27 -0.88 -10.05
CA SER A 114 2.95 -0.81 -9.40
C SER A 114 2.45 0.63 -9.25
N PHE A 115 3.31 1.57 -8.85
CA PHE A 115 2.95 2.98 -8.73
C PHE A 115 2.62 3.60 -10.09
N ARG A 116 3.37 3.26 -11.14
CA ARG A 116 3.04 3.70 -12.51
C ARG A 116 1.69 3.18 -12.99
N ALA A 117 1.40 1.91 -12.73
CA ALA A 117 0.10 1.33 -13.05
C ALA A 117 -1.02 2.08 -12.31
N LEU A 118 -0.89 2.28 -10.99
CA LEU A 118 -1.87 3.00 -10.18
C LEU A 118 -2.07 4.45 -10.64
N ALA A 119 -0.98 5.18 -10.95
CA ALA A 119 -1.05 6.52 -11.50
C ALA A 119 -1.79 6.55 -12.84
N GLY A 120 -1.59 5.52 -13.68
CA GLY A 120 -2.37 5.30 -14.89
C GLY A 120 -3.87 5.14 -14.62
N LEU A 121 -4.25 4.27 -13.67
CA LEU A 121 -5.65 4.08 -13.24
C LEU A 121 -6.26 5.40 -12.75
N ALA A 122 -5.54 6.13 -11.90
CA ALA A 122 -5.98 7.40 -11.36
C ALA A 122 -6.24 8.43 -12.48
N ARG A 123 -5.35 8.54 -13.47
CA ARG A 123 -5.52 9.46 -14.61
C ARG A 123 -6.66 9.07 -15.55
N ARG A 124 -7.03 7.79 -15.64
CA ARG A 124 -8.25 7.39 -16.37
C ARG A 124 -9.51 7.89 -15.69
N CYS A 125 -9.51 7.96 -14.35
CA CYS A 125 -10.63 8.47 -13.56
C CYS A 125 -10.62 10.01 -13.46
N LEU A 126 -9.43 10.61 -13.43
CA LEU A 126 -9.17 12.04 -13.29
C LEU A 126 -8.19 12.52 -14.37
N PRO A 127 -8.67 12.74 -15.61
CA PRO A 127 -7.82 13.21 -16.71
C PRO A 127 -7.18 14.58 -16.47
N GLU A 128 -7.71 15.37 -15.52
CA GLU A 128 -7.18 16.67 -15.11
C GLU A 128 -5.85 16.56 -14.35
N LEU A 129 -5.50 15.39 -13.82
CA LEU A 129 -4.23 15.20 -13.14
C LEU A 129 -3.08 15.09 -14.15
N GLY A 130 -2.06 15.91 -13.91
CA GLY A 130 -0.75 15.78 -14.56
C GLY A 130 -0.07 14.45 -14.21
N PRO A 131 0.90 14.00 -15.03
CA PRO A 131 1.61 12.75 -14.81
C PRO A 131 2.34 12.68 -13.46
N GLU A 132 2.97 13.77 -13.02
CA GLU A 132 3.70 13.81 -11.75
C GLU A 132 2.73 13.89 -10.56
N ASP A 133 1.65 14.67 -10.69
CA ASP A 133 0.62 14.75 -9.65
C ASP A 133 -0.14 13.42 -9.46
N ALA A 134 -0.38 12.69 -10.55
CA ALA A 134 -0.96 11.34 -10.47
C ALA A 134 -0.02 10.36 -9.76
N PHE A 135 1.29 10.47 -9.96
CA PHE A 135 2.26 9.66 -9.24
C PHE A 135 2.39 10.08 -7.77
N ARG A 136 2.37 11.38 -7.47
CA ARG A 136 2.31 11.90 -6.08
C ARG A 136 1.11 11.33 -5.33
N LEU A 137 -0.05 11.23 -5.98
CA LEU A 137 -1.22 10.58 -5.40
C LEU A 137 -0.93 9.14 -4.97
N THR A 138 -0.18 8.35 -5.75
CA THR A 138 0.21 6.98 -5.36
C THR A 138 1.09 6.94 -4.10
N GLY A 139 1.98 7.93 -3.95
CA GLY A 139 2.75 8.14 -2.74
C GLY A 139 1.86 8.48 -1.54
N PHE A 140 0.88 9.37 -1.72
CA PHE A 140 -0.09 9.71 -0.67
C PHE A 140 -0.95 8.51 -0.25
N ILE A 141 -1.39 7.69 -1.20
CA ILE A 141 -2.12 6.44 -0.90
C ILE A 141 -1.27 5.50 -0.05
N SER A 142 -0.01 5.31 -0.43
CA SER A 142 0.91 4.43 0.29
C SER A 142 1.21 4.94 1.71
N LEU A 143 1.42 6.25 1.87
CA LEU A 143 1.63 6.89 3.17
C LEU A 143 0.37 6.83 4.05
N ALA A 144 -0.81 7.06 3.48
CA ALA A 144 -2.07 6.97 4.20
C ALA A 144 -2.30 5.55 4.72
N ALA A 145 -2.13 4.54 3.87
CA ALA A 145 -2.27 3.13 4.26
C ALA A 145 -1.24 2.74 5.35
N SER A 146 0.03 3.08 5.13
CA SER A 146 1.14 2.78 6.06
C SER A 146 0.96 3.41 7.45
N ALA A 147 0.45 4.64 7.51
CA ALA A 147 0.25 5.35 8.77
C ALA A 147 -1.07 4.97 9.47
N ALA A 148 -2.16 4.82 8.71
CA ALA A 148 -3.48 4.57 9.28
C ALA A 148 -3.61 3.14 9.80
N TRP A 149 -3.02 2.14 9.13
CA TRP A 149 -3.25 0.74 9.45
C TRP A 149 -2.80 0.37 10.88
N PRO A 150 -1.55 0.65 11.32
CA PRO A 150 -1.13 0.31 12.68
C PRO A 150 -1.86 1.10 13.76
N TYR A 151 -2.36 2.29 13.43
CA TYR A 151 -3.05 3.17 14.38
C TYR A 151 -4.48 2.70 14.68
N ILE A 152 -5.09 2.00 13.72
CA ILE A 152 -6.50 1.59 13.77
C ILE A 152 -6.65 0.14 14.22
N GLN A 153 -5.58 -0.67 14.13
CA GLN A 153 -5.54 -1.99 14.76
C GLN A 153 -5.42 -1.84 16.28
N PRO A 154 -6.48 -2.13 17.06
CA PRO A 154 -6.40 -2.01 18.51
C PRO A 154 -5.33 -2.96 19.05
N SER A 155 -4.53 -2.49 20.01
CA SER A 155 -3.60 -3.38 20.70
C SER A 155 -4.37 -4.48 21.43
N GLN A 156 -3.72 -5.62 21.69
CA GLN A 156 -4.35 -6.69 22.47
C GLN A 156 -4.80 -6.19 23.87
N ALA A 157 -4.07 -5.24 24.46
CA ALA A 157 -4.46 -4.60 25.73
C ALA A 157 -5.73 -3.76 25.59
N LEU A 158 -5.86 -2.98 24.51
CA LEU A 158 -7.07 -2.20 24.21
C LEU A 158 -8.28 -3.11 23.93
N THR A 159 -8.06 -4.25 23.26
CA THR A 159 -9.14 -5.20 22.91
C THR A 159 -9.66 -5.97 24.12
N ALA A 160 -8.80 -6.27 25.10
CA ALA A 160 -9.15 -7.09 26.27
C ALA A 160 -9.84 -6.30 27.41
N GLU A 161 -9.55 -5.00 27.54
CA GLU A 161 -9.95 -4.21 28.73
C GLU A 161 -11.00 -3.12 28.43
N TYR A 162 -11.19 -2.70 27.18
CA TYR A 162 -11.94 -1.48 26.84
C TYR A 162 -13.27 -1.61 26.04
N PRO A 163 -13.93 -2.77 25.86
CA PRO A 163 -15.22 -2.81 25.16
C PRO A 163 -16.33 -1.92 25.76
N ASP A 164 -16.24 -1.65 27.08
CA ASP A 164 -17.30 -0.98 27.85
C ASP A 164 -17.00 0.50 28.18
N ASP A 165 -15.87 1.06 27.72
CA ASP A 165 -15.55 2.48 27.92
C ASP A 165 -16.05 3.33 26.72
N PRO A 166 -17.10 4.17 26.90
CA PRO A 166 -17.67 4.96 25.82
C PRO A 166 -16.74 6.06 25.30
N VAL A 167 -15.76 6.52 26.09
CA VAL A 167 -14.77 7.52 25.67
C VAL A 167 -13.75 6.88 24.73
N VAL A 168 -13.26 5.69 25.08
CA VAL A 168 -12.31 4.95 24.24
C VAL A 168 -13.00 4.43 22.97
N ALA A 169 -14.25 3.98 23.07
CA ALA A 169 -15.05 3.60 21.89
C ALA A 169 -15.28 4.79 20.94
N ALA A 170 -15.51 6.00 21.47
CA ALA A 170 -15.66 7.21 20.64
C ALA A 170 -14.37 7.64 19.94
N MET A 171 -13.20 7.18 20.42
CA MET A 171 -11.91 7.40 19.76
C MET A 171 -11.59 6.32 18.72
N HIS A 172 -12.40 5.27 18.58
CA HIS A 172 -12.19 4.26 17.56
C HIS A 172 -12.42 4.86 16.18
N VAL A 173 -11.42 4.69 15.31
CA VAL A 173 -11.43 5.31 13.98
C VAL A 173 -11.52 4.23 12.92
N ASP A 174 -12.44 4.38 11.97
CA ASP A 174 -12.57 3.46 10.84
C ASP A 174 -11.45 3.67 9.81
N PHE A 175 -10.78 2.58 9.40
CA PHE A 175 -9.66 2.62 8.48
C PHE A 175 -10.06 3.17 7.11
N ALA A 176 -11.14 2.65 6.54
CA ALA A 176 -11.64 3.12 5.25
C ALA A 176 -12.02 4.61 5.33
N GLY A 177 -12.67 5.03 6.42
CA GLY A 177 -13.04 6.41 6.68
C GLY A 177 -11.84 7.37 6.69
N VAL A 178 -10.78 7.04 7.42
CA VAL A 178 -9.56 7.88 7.49
C VAL A 178 -8.85 7.95 6.16
N VAL A 179 -8.60 6.79 5.54
CA VAL A 179 -7.89 6.74 4.26
C VAL A 179 -8.69 7.52 3.22
N ARG A 180 -10.02 7.34 3.15
CA ARG A 180 -10.88 8.11 2.25
C ARG A 180 -10.74 9.61 2.46
N GLN A 181 -10.85 10.10 3.69
CA GLN A 181 -10.75 11.54 3.98
C GLN A 181 -9.38 12.12 3.59
N ILE A 182 -8.29 11.41 3.90
CA ILE A 182 -6.93 11.83 3.49
C ILE A 182 -6.85 11.94 1.97
N LEU A 183 -7.41 10.97 1.25
CA LEU A 183 -7.38 10.95 -0.21
C LEU A 183 -8.29 11.99 -0.85
N GLU A 184 -9.49 12.24 -0.32
CA GLU A 184 -10.40 13.31 -0.79
C GLU A 184 -9.72 14.69 -0.71
N VAL A 185 -9.09 14.98 0.43
CA VAL A 185 -8.36 16.24 0.65
C VAL A 185 -7.14 16.32 -0.28
N SER A 186 -6.38 15.23 -0.39
CA SER A 186 -5.17 15.16 -1.22
C SER A 186 -5.49 15.32 -2.71
N ILE A 187 -6.53 14.64 -3.22
CA ILE A 187 -6.99 14.74 -4.60
C ILE A 187 -7.49 16.15 -4.89
N SER A 188 -8.31 16.73 -4.00
CA SER A 188 -8.78 18.11 -4.14
C SER A 188 -7.61 19.09 -4.19
N GLY A 189 -6.62 18.92 -3.32
CA GLY A 189 -5.40 19.73 -3.31
C GLY A 189 -4.58 19.61 -4.60
N LEU A 190 -4.40 18.40 -5.14
CA LEU A 190 -3.70 18.18 -6.40
C LEU A 190 -4.45 18.82 -7.58
N LEU A 191 -5.77 18.67 -7.64
CA LEU A 191 -6.62 19.25 -8.70
C LEU A 191 -6.63 20.78 -8.70
N GLU A 192 -6.54 21.40 -7.53
CA GLU A 192 -6.51 22.85 -7.36
C GLU A 192 -5.12 23.42 -7.66
N ARG A 193 -4.07 22.80 -7.12
CA ARG A 193 -2.69 23.31 -7.23
C ARG A 193 -2.10 23.12 -8.63
N ARG A 194 -2.31 21.95 -9.25
CA ARG A 194 -1.83 21.60 -10.60
C ARG A 194 -0.36 21.93 -10.84
N GLU A 195 0.47 21.66 -9.85
CA GLU A 195 1.88 22.02 -9.90
C GLU A 195 2.67 21.05 -10.76
N ASP A 196 2.19 19.80 -10.91
CA ASP A 196 2.83 18.72 -11.67
C ASP A 196 4.34 18.56 -11.35
N VAL A 197 4.64 18.62 -10.05
CA VAL A 197 6.01 18.54 -9.51
C VAL A 197 6.33 17.07 -9.15
N PRO A 198 7.56 16.60 -9.35
CA PRO A 198 7.94 15.24 -8.96
C PRO A 198 7.87 15.01 -7.45
N LEU A 199 7.53 13.79 -7.04
CA LEU A 199 7.57 13.35 -5.63
C LEU A 199 9.00 13.21 -5.09
N GLY A 200 9.99 12.94 -5.97
CA GLY A 200 11.38 12.66 -5.61
C GLY A 200 12.40 13.56 -6.31
N ALA A 201 13.66 13.12 -6.38
CA ALA A 201 14.79 13.94 -6.85
C ALA A 201 14.74 14.34 -8.34
N GLY A 202 13.80 13.79 -9.14
CA GLY A 202 13.63 14.18 -10.54
C GLY A 202 12.32 13.63 -11.16
N PRO A 203 11.97 14.09 -12.38
CA PRO A 203 10.77 13.68 -13.08
C PRO A 203 10.76 12.19 -13.45
N LEU A 204 9.57 11.60 -13.47
CA LEU A 204 9.36 10.19 -13.84
C LEU A 204 9.67 9.90 -15.30
N ALA A 205 9.56 10.91 -16.16
CA ALA A 205 9.82 10.83 -17.59
C ALA A 205 11.27 10.40 -17.92
N GLY A 206 12.22 10.64 -17.01
CA GLY A 206 13.62 10.26 -17.19
C GLY A 206 13.94 8.81 -16.78
N ILE A 207 12.98 8.10 -16.17
CA ILE A 207 13.21 6.76 -15.65
C ILE A 207 12.69 5.73 -16.66
N PRO A 208 13.50 4.75 -17.12
CA PRO A 208 13.07 3.75 -18.10
C PRO A 208 11.79 3.02 -17.68
N HIS A 209 10.98 2.60 -18.66
CA HIS A 209 9.79 1.79 -18.40
C HIS A 209 10.13 0.30 -18.16
N ASP A 210 11.26 -0.16 -18.70
CA ASP A 210 11.70 -1.56 -18.66
C ASP A 210 12.78 -1.81 -17.59
N ILE A 211 12.45 -1.52 -16.33
CA ILE A 211 13.39 -1.71 -15.22
C ILE A 211 13.19 -3.09 -14.62
N GLY A 212 14.27 -3.88 -14.55
CA GLY A 212 14.30 -5.16 -13.85
C GLY A 212 13.46 -6.26 -14.49
N GLN A 213 13.43 -6.33 -15.84
CA GLN A 213 13.02 -7.51 -16.59
C GLN A 213 14.28 -8.25 -17.07
N GLU A 214 14.91 -9.02 -16.18
CA GLU A 214 15.83 -10.10 -16.55
C GLU A 214 15.26 -11.42 -16.06
#